data_AF-A0A924KN15-F1
#
_entry.id   AF-A0A924KN15-F1
#
_cell.length_a   1.000
_cell.length_b   1.000
_cell.length_c   1.000
_cell.angle_alpha   90.00
_cell.angle_beta   90.00
_cell.angle_gamma   90.00
#
_symmetry.space_group_name_H-M   'P 1'
#
loop_
_entity.id
_entity.type
_entity.pdbx_description
1 polymer ?
#
loop_
_entity_poly.entity_id
_entity_poly.type
_entity_poly.pdbx_seq_one_letter_code
_entity_poly.pdbx_strand_id
1 'polypeptide(L)'
;MKDASDLSRTQIYLTQQQQQRLAQVSRGSALTKSALIRQAVDLFLAQQSKDSPSNKTRHLQAIVGLWQQNGDMKNPAAAVQKMRQPRYPSITPCAQRR
;
A
#
# COMPACT_ATOMS: atom_id res chain seq x y z
N MET A 1 12.04 -22.62 4.54
CA MET A 1 12.71 -22.32 3.25
C MET A 1 11.74 -22.80 2.18
N LYS A 2 11.37 -21.98 1.19
CA LYS A 2 10.48 -22.44 0.10
C LYS A 2 11.30 -23.39 -0.77
N ASP A 3 10.96 -24.67 -0.74
CA ASP A 3 11.72 -25.70 -1.43
C ASP A 3 11.74 -25.46 -2.94
N ALA A 4 12.89 -25.72 -3.58
CA ALA A 4 13.06 -25.57 -5.02
C ALA A 4 12.16 -26.51 -5.84
N SER A 5 11.50 -27.48 -5.18
CA SER A 5 10.57 -28.45 -5.74
C SER A 5 9.23 -27.87 -6.21
N ASP A 6 8.91 -26.61 -5.89
CA ASP A 6 7.63 -25.97 -6.24
C ASP A 6 7.74 -24.98 -7.43
N LEU A 7 8.86 -25.02 -8.18
CA LEU A 7 9.07 -24.15 -9.34
C LEU A 7 8.67 -24.84 -10.65
N SER A 8 7.56 -24.38 -11.23
CA SER A 8 7.15 -24.75 -12.60
C SER A 8 7.90 -23.94 -13.65
N ARG A 9 8.48 -24.60 -14.66
CA ARG A 9 9.14 -23.94 -15.80
C ARG A 9 8.11 -23.42 -16.79
N THR A 10 8.21 -22.14 -17.14
CA THR A 10 7.34 -21.49 -18.13
C THR A 10 8.18 -20.91 -19.26
N GLN A 11 7.74 -21.11 -20.50
CA GLN A 11 8.32 -20.48 -21.68
C GLN A 11 7.50 -19.23 -22.04
N ILE A 12 8.17 -18.09 -22.21
CA ILE A 12 7.55 -16.82 -22.57
C ILE A 12 8.26 -16.24 -23.80
N TYR A 13 7.50 -15.66 -24.71
CA TYR A 13 8.04 -14.96 -25.87
C TYR A 13 8.25 -13.49 -25.53
N LEU A 14 9.44 -12.98 -25.84
CA LEU A 14 9.81 -11.58 -25.68
C LEU A 14 10.26 -11.05 -27.02
N THR A 15 9.99 -9.77 -27.28
CA THR A 15 10.60 -9.11 -28.43
C THR A 15 12.10 -8.95 -28.21
N GLN A 16 12.86 -8.81 -29.30
CA GLN A 16 14.31 -8.58 -29.22
C GLN A 16 14.66 -7.36 -28.35
N GLN A 17 13.87 -6.28 -28.47
CA GLN A 17 14.03 -5.07 -27.68
C GLN A 17 13.81 -5.34 -26.17
N GLN A 18 12.79 -6.11 -25.81
CA GLN A 18 12.54 -6.49 -24.41
C GLN A 18 13.68 -7.35 -23.87
N GLN A 19 14.19 -8.30 -24.66
CA GLN A 19 15.31 -9.15 -24.26
C GLN A 19 16.60 -8.34 -24.03
N GLN A 20 16.88 -7.35 -24.89
CA GLN A 20 18.02 -6.44 -24.73
C GLN A 20 17.90 -5.59 -23.46
N ARG A 21 16.72 -4.99 -23.22
CA ARG A 21 16.47 -4.21 -22.01
C ARG A 21 16.61 -5.06 -20.75
N LEU A 22 16.05 -6.27 -20.75
CA LEU A 22 16.19 -7.19 -19.62
C LEU A 22 17.65 -7.58 -19.35
N ALA A 23 18.45 -7.79 -20.41
CA ALA A 23 19.88 -8.05 -20.27
C ALA A 23 20.65 -6.87 -19.67
N GLN A 24 20.32 -5.64 -20.09
CA GLN A 24 20.93 -4.43 -19.55
C GLN A 24 20.63 -4.26 -18.05
N VAL A 25 19.37 -4.43 -17.64
CA VAL A 25 18.96 -4.33 -16.23
C VAL A 25 19.61 -5.44 -15.38
N SER A 26 19.68 -6.67 -15.91
CA SER A 26 20.34 -7.79 -15.23
C SER A 26 21.82 -7.51 -14.94
N ARG A 27 22.55 -6.95 -15.91
CA ARG A 27 23.96 -6.56 -15.72
C ARG A 27 24.13 -5.45 -14.68
N GLY A 28 23.20 -4.50 -14.62
CA GLY A 28 23.26 -3.38 -13.68
C GLY A 28 22.82 -3.70 -12.25
N SER A 29 22.08 -4.79 -12.03
CA SER A 29 21.43 -5.11 -10.73
C SER A 29 22.03 -6.32 -10.00
N ALA A 30 23.04 -6.99 -10.57
CA ALA A 30 23.58 -8.28 -10.08
C ALA A 30 22.51 -9.40 -9.95
N LEU A 31 21.32 -9.21 -10.53
CA LEU A 31 20.25 -10.20 -10.55
C LEU A 31 20.21 -10.93 -11.89
N THR A 32 19.87 -12.22 -11.87
CA THR A 32 19.65 -12.99 -13.09
C THR A 32 18.37 -12.52 -13.80
N LYS A 33 18.29 -12.75 -15.11
CA LYS A 33 17.08 -12.45 -15.90
C LYS A 33 15.83 -13.13 -15.34
N SER A 34 15.95 -14.38 -14.89
CA SER A 34 14.84 -15.13 -14.28
C SER A 34 14.41 -14.56 -12.94
N ALA A 35 15.35 -14.06 -12.12
CA ALA A 35 15.02 -13.37 -10.88
C ALA A 35 14.26 -12.06 -11.13
N LEU A 36 14.70 -11.26 -12.12
CA LEU A 36 14.02 -10.03 -12.52
C LEU A 36 12.60 -10.30 -13.06
N ILE A 37 12.45 -11.32 -13.92
CA ILE A 37 11.12 -11.72 -14.42
C ILE A 37 10.22 -12.14 -13.26
N ARG A 38 10.72 -12.96 -12.33
CA ARG A 38 9.95 -13.39 -11.16
C ARG A 38 9.51 -12.21 -10.31
N GLN A 39 10.43 -11.29 -9.99
CA GLN A 39 10.12 -10.07 -9.24
C GLN A 39 9.07 -9.20 -9.95
N ALA A 40 9.17 -9.03 -11.27
CA ALA A 40 8.19 -8.28 -12.04
C ALA A 40 6.80 -8.92 -12.00
N VAL A 41 6.73 -10.26 -12.11
CA VAL A 41 5.48 -11.02 -11.99
C VAL A 41 4.90 -10.88 -10.58
N ASP A 42 5.72 -11.04 -9.54
CA ASP A 42 5.29 -10.89 -8.14
C ASP A 42 4.72 -9.49 -7.88
N LEU A 43 5.42 -8.44 -8.34
CA LEU A 43 4.97 -7.05 -8.21
C LEU A 43 3.67 -6.80 -8.97
N PHE A 44 3.52 -7.34 -10.18
CA PHE A 44 2.31 -7.19 -10.98
C PHE A 44 1.11 -7.88 -10.31
N LEU A 45 1.27 -9.12 -9.84
CA LEU A 45 0.21 -9.87 -9.16
C LEU A 45 -0.17 -9.24 -7.81
N ALA A 46 0.81 -8.73 -7.07
CA ALA A 46 0.56 -8.01 -5.82
C ALA A 46 -0.25 -6.72 -6.05
N GLN A 47 -0.01 -6.00 -7.15
CA GLN A 47 -0.79 -4.82 -7.53
C GLN A 47 -2.24 -5.20 -7.89
N GLN A 48 -2.42 -6.20 -8.76
CA GLN A 48 -3.76 -6.67 -9.14
C GLN A 48 -4.58 -7.19 -7.95
N SER A 49 -3.91 -7.78 -6.95
CA SER A 49 -4.55 -8.25 -5.74
C SER A 49 -5.10 -7.11 -4.88
N LYS A 50 -4.52 -5.91 -4.93
CA LYS A 50 -5.00 -4.74 -4.17
C LYS A 50 -6.24 -4.10 -4.79
N ASP A 51 -6.36 -4.16 -6.12
CA ASP A 51 -7.47 -3.54 -6.86
C ASP A 51 -8.70 -4.45 -6.99
N SER A 52 -8.64 -5.69 -6.50
CA SER A 52 -9.82 -6.55 -6.45
C SER A 52 -10.81 -6.07 -5.39
N PRO A 53 -12.10 -5.83 -5.73
CA PRO A 53 -13.11 -5.36 -4.78
C PRO A 53 -13.32 -6.32 -3.60
N SER A 54 -13.01 -7.62 -3.78
CA SER A 54 -13.04 -8.61 -2.69
C SER A 54 -11.98 -8.33 -1.62
N ASN A 55 -10.77 -7.91 -2.00
CA ASN A 55 -9.69 -7.60 -1.07
C ASN A 55 -9.89 -6.25 -0.40
N LYS A 56 -10.42 -5.24 -1.10
CA LYS A 56 -10.82 -3.98 -0.47
C LYS A 56 -11.86 -4.21 0.61
N THR A 57 -12.89 -5.01 0.32
CA THR A 57 -13.94 -5.36 1.29
C THR A 57 -13.37 -6.13 2.47
N ARG A 58 -12.49 -7.11 2.23
CA ARG A 58 -11.81 -7.88 3.28
C ARG A 58 -10.89 -7.02 4.16
N HIS A 59 -10.17 -6.07 3.56
CA HIS A 59 -9.32 -5.12 4.27
C HIS A 59 -10.15 -4.15 5.12
N LEU A 60 -11.27 -3.64 4.57
CA LEU A 60 -12.21 -2.82 5.33
C LEU A 60 -12.85 -3.62 6.47
N GLN A 61 -13.26 -4.87 6.25
CA GLN A 61 -13.79 -5.74 7.30
C GLN A 61 -12.76 -6.02 8.41
N ALA A 62 -11.48 -6.19 8.07
CA ALA A 62 -10.41 -6.33 9.06
C ALA A 62 -10.23 -5.05 9.90
N ILE A 63 -10.52 -3.88 9.33
CA ILE A 63 -10.44 -2.59 10.03
C ILE A 63 -11.70 -2.32 10.86
N VAL A 64 -12.88 -2.82 10.47
CA VAL A 64 -14.17 -2.58 11.19
C VAL A 64 -14.09 -2.96 12.68
N GLY A 65 -13.34 -4.00 13.05
CA GLY A 65 -13.15 -4.40 14.45
C GLY A 65 -12.21 -3.49 15.26
N LEU A 66 -11.28 -2.78 14.60
CA LEU A 66 -10.29 -1.93 15.25
C LEU A 66 -10.92 -0.69 15.91
N TRP A 67 -12.01 -0.19 15.30
CA TRP A 67 -12.72 1.01 15.77
C TRP A 67 -13.69 0.68 16.91
N GLN A 68 -14.11 -0.58 17.05
CA GLN A 68 -14.97 -1.04 18.15
C GLN A 68 -14.23 -1.12 19.49
N GLN A 69 -12.91 -1.30 19.48
CA GLN A 69 -12.09 -1.39 20.70
C GLN A 69 -11.71 -0.02 21.29
N ASN A 70 -11.90 1.07 20.53
CA ASN A 70 -11.63 2.41 21.02
C ASN A 70 -12.84 2.92 21.82
N GLY A 71 -12.67 3.09 23.14
CA GLY A 71 -13.72 3.61 24.03
C GLY A 71 -14.26 4.99 23.62
N ASP A 72 -13.44 5.78 22.93
CA ASP A 72 -13.82 7.09 22.35
C ASP A 72 -14.82 6.97 21.19
N MET A 73 -14.98 5.78 20.60
CA MET A 73 -15.93 5.52 19.50
C MET A 73 -17.38 5.36 20.00
N LYS A 74 -17.61 5.35 21.32
CA LYS A 74 -18.99 5.37 21.88
C LYS A 74 -19.76 6.64 21.51
N ASN A 75 -19.05 7.73 21.22
CA ASN A 75 -19.64 8.94 20.66
C ASN A 75 -18.72 9.53 19.57
N PRO A 76 -18.87 9.08 18.31
CA PRO A 76 -17.99 9.50 17.22
C PRO A 76 -18.10 11.01 16.95
N ALA A 77 -19.26 11.62 17.21
CA ALA A 77 -19.47 13.05 17.03
C ALA A 77 -18.62 13.88 18.00
N ALA A 78 -18.56 13.48 19.28
CA ALA A 78 -17.74 14.16 20.28
C ALA A 78 -16.23 14.05 19.97
N ALA A 79 -15.77 12.88 19.50
CA ALA A 79 -14.37 12.67 19.12
C ALA A 79 -13.95 13.56 17.94
N VAL A 80 -14.79 13.64 16.89
CA VAL A 80 -14.56 14.54 15.74
C VAL A 80 -14.59 16.01 16.15
N GLN A 81 -15.50 16.38 17.06
CA GLN A 81 -15.60 17.75 17.55
C GLN A 81 -14.35 18.15 18.34
N LYS A 82 -13.80 17.27 19.17
CA LYS A 82 -12.52 17.47 19.86
C LYS A 82 -11.35 17.61 18.89
N MET A 83 -11.34 16.84 17.80
CA MET A 83 -10.30 16.95 16.75
C MET A 83 -10.40 18.26 15.95
N ARG A 84 -11.61 18.80 15.79
CA ARG A 84 -11.87 20.07 15.08
C ARG A 84 -11.65 21.31 15.93
N GLN A 85 -11.45 21.16 17.24
CA GLN A 85 -11.14 22.31 18.09
C GLN A 85 -9.75 22.86 17.75
N PRO A 86 -9.62 24.18 17.56
CA PRO A 86 -8.33 24.79 17.29
C PRO A 86 -7.40 24.52 18.48
N ARG A 87 -6.22 23.94 18.19
CA ARG A 87 -5.21 23.61 19.20
C ARG A 87 -4.56 24.84 19.84
N TYR A 88 -4.84 26.02 19.31
CA TYR A 88 -4.40 27.30 19.83
C TYR A 88 -5.64 28.16 20.10
N PRO A 89 -5.74 28.81 21.28
CA PRO A 89 -6.77 29.80 21.50
C PRO A 89 -6.57 30.92 20.47
N SER A 90 -7.64 31.23 19.72
CA SER A 90 -7.65 32.37 18.82
C SER A 90 -7.32 33.62 19.64
N ILE A 91 -6.21 34.27 19.29
CA ILE A 91 -5.76 35.51 19.92
C ILE A 91 -6.92 36.50 19.88
N THR A 92 -7.45 36.86 21.04
CA THR A 92 -8.53 37.83 21.15
C THR A 92 -7.95 39.21 20.85
N PRO A 93 -8.48 39.98 19.88
CA PRO A 93 -8.00 41.33 19.66
C PRO A 93 -8.36 42.22 20.87
N CYS A 94 -7.35 42.96 21.35
CA CYS A 94 -7.43 43.85 22.50
C CYS A 94 -8.53 44.90 22.33
N ALA A 95 -9.36 45.07 23.36
CA ALA A 95 -10.46 46.03 23.41
C ALA A 95 -9.94 47.46 23.17
N GLN A 96 -10.49 48.10 22.14
CA GLN A 96 -10.14 49.46 21.75
C GLN A 96 -10.80 50.45 22.72
N ARG A 97 -9.97 50.99 23.62
CA ARG A 97 -10.34 51.98 24.64
C ARG A 97 -10.45 53.36 23.97
N ARG A 98 -11.63 53.99 24.02
CA ARG A 98 -11.80 55.45 23.96
C ARG A 98 -12.92 55.86 24.88
#